data_AF-A0A969UXG1-F1
#
_entry.id   AF-A0A969UXG1-F1
#
_cell.length_a   1.000
_cell.length_b   1.000
_cell.length_c   1.000
_cell.angle_alpha   90.00
_cell.angle_beta   90.00
_cell.angle_gamma   90.00
#
_symmetry.space_group_name_H-M   'P 1'
#
loop_
_entity.id
_entity.type
_entity.pdbx_description
1 polymer ?
#
loop_
_entity_poly.entity_id
_entity_poly.type
_entity_poly.pdbx_seq_one_letter_code
_entity_poly.pdbx_strand_id
1 'polypeptide(L)'
;MAQLPRLDASVLSPQTWPFSLDWLPRAAYLVGGNVRDALLGRRADYLDLDFVLPEGAVAIAKAIASYHHAGFVLLDAERQIAR
;
A
#
# COMPACT_ATOMS: atom_id res chain seq x y z
N MET A 1 16.86 -10.69 -22.89
CA MET A 1 15.95 -11.17 -21.82
C MET A 1 16.06 -10.19 -20.66
N ALA A 2 15.04 -9.36 -20.42
CA ALA A 2 15.09 -8.41 -19.31
C ALA A 2 15.07 -9.19 -17.99
N GLN A 3 16.12 -9.03 -17.20
CA GLN A 3 16.21 -9.63 -15.88
C GLN A 3 15.19 -8.91 -14.99
N LEU A 4 14.16 -9.63 -14.54
CA LEU A 4 13.19 -9.09 -13.59
C LEU A 4 13.96 -8.55 -12.37
N PRO A 5 13.69 -7.32 -11.93
CA PRO A 5 14.40 -6.73 -10.80
C PRO A 5 14.19 -7.62 -9.58
N ARG A 6 15.25 -7.77 -8.76
CA ARG A 6 15.14 -8.51 -7.50
C ARG A 6 14.06 -7.85 -6.65
N LEU A 7 13.04 -8.61 -6.30
CA LEU A 7 11.89 -8.11 -5.55
C LEU A 7 12.25 -7.77 -4.10
N ASP A 8 13.36 -8.29 -3.59
CA ASP A 8 13.81 -8.15 -2.19
C ASP A 8 14.03 -6.70 -1.72
N ALA A 9 14.37 -5.78 -2.63
CA ALA A 9 14.49 -4.34 -2.36
C ALA A 9 13.42 -3.50 -3.08
N SER A 10 12.40 -4.14 -3.65
CA SER A 10 11.31 -3.48 -4.37
C SER A 10 10.22 -3.02 -3.42
N VAL A 11 9.49 -1.96 -3.79
CA VAL A 11 8.21 -1.59 -3.15
C VAL A 11 7.18 -2.73 -3.17
N LEU A 12 7.35 -3.71 -4.06
CA LEU A 12 6.53 -4.92 -4.12
C LEU A 12 6.85 -5.92 -3.00
N SER A 13 7.91 -5.71 -2.20
CA SER A 13 8.26 -6.55 -1.06
C SER A 13 7.60 -6.01 0.22
N PRO A 14 6.69 -6.76 0.86
CA PRO A 14 6.05 -6.31 2.10
C PRO A 14 7.03 -6.06 3.26
N GLN A 15 8.24 -6.66 3.21
CA GLN A 15 9.30 -6.45 4.20
C GLN A 15 9.86 -5.01 4.17
N THR A 16 9.62 -4.24 3.11
CA THR A 16 10.05 -2.83 3.01
C THR A 16 8.96 -1.85 3.46
N TRP A 17 7.79 -2.34 3.90
CA TRP A 17 6.65 -1.50 4.29
C TRP A 17 6.71 -1.12 5.77
N PRO A 18 6.10 0.01 6.16
CA PRO A 18 6.11 0.47 7.56
C PRO A 18 5.14 -0.31 8.48
N PHE A 19 4.41 -1.30 7.97
CA PHE A 19 3.46 -2.13 8.73
C PHE A 19 3.40 -3.57 8.20
N SER A 20 2.96 -4.52 9.04
CA SER A 20 2.81 -5.95 8.68
C SER A 20 1.62 -6.20 7.76
N LEU A 21 1.71 -7.20 6.87
CA LEU A 21 0.57 -7.68 6.09
C LEU A 21 -0.61 -8.16 6.95
N ASP A 22 -0.39 -8.49 8.22
CA ASP A 22 -1.45 -8.93 9.14
C ASP A 22 -2.53 -7.85 9.38
N TRP A 23 -2.23 -6.59 9.06
CA TRP A 23 -3.19 -5.49 9.08
C TRP A 23 -4.17 -5.51 7.89
N LEU A 24 -3.85 -6.25 6.83
CA LEU A 24 -4.63 -6.27 5.60
C LEU A 24 -5.42 -7.58 5.46
N PRO A 25 -6.64 -7.54 4.89
CA PRO A 25 -7.36 -8.75 4.55
C PRO A 25 -6.60 -9.53 3.48
N ARG A 26 -6.77 -10.86 3.44
CA ARG A 26 -6.14 -11.72 2.42
C ARG A 26 -6.38 -11.27 0.98
N ALA A 27 -7.52 -10.65 0.70
CA ALA A 27 -7.88 -10.14 -0.62
C ALA A 27 -7.55 -8.64 -0.79
N ALA A 28 -6.46 -8.17 -0.18
CA ALA A 28 -5.91 -6.84 -0.42
C ALA A 28 -5.05 -6.82 -1.68
N TYR A 29 -5.22 -5.79 -2.51
CA TYR A 29 -4.44 -5.62 -3.74
C TYR A 29 -3.66 -4.33 -3.67
N LEU A 30 -2.33 -4.42 -3.80
CA LEU A 30 -1.48 -3.27 -4.04
C LEU A 30 -1.70 -2.77 -5.47
N VAL A 31 -1.95 -1.47 -5.64
CA VAL A 31 -2.24 -0.85 -6.93
C VAL A 31 -1.44 0.46 -7.09
N GLY A 32 -1.77 1.24 -8.12
CA GLY A 32 -1.30 2.62 -8.25
C GLY A 32 0.09 2.77 -8.87
N GLY A 33 0.69 3.94 -8.63
CA GLY A 33 1.94 4.35 -9.27
C GLY A 33 3.12 3.45 -8.93
N ASN A 34 3.21 2.99 -7.69
CA ASN A 34 4.34 2.16 -7.23
C ASN A 34 4.36 0.78 -7.88
N VAL A 35 3.21 0.18 -8.19
CA VAL A 35 3.16 -1.06 -8.98
C VAL A 35 3.68 -0.82 -10.40
N ARG A 36 3.21 0.24 -11.06
CA ARG A 36 3.68 0.62 -12.40
C ARG A 36 5.19 0.84 -12.40
N ASP A 37 5.68 1.64 -11.46
CA ASP A 37 7.08 2.07 -11.45
C ASP A 37 8.01 0.91 -11.10
N ALA A 38 7.61 0.00 -10.20
CA ALA A 38 8.34 -1.25 -9.95
C ALA A 38 8.43 -2.15 -11.19
N LEU A 39 7.33 -2.32 -11.93
CA LEU A 39 7.31 -3.12 -13.17
C LEU A 39 8.15 -2.51 -14.28
N LEU A 40 8.28 -1.18 -14.31
CA LEU A 40 9.13 -0.45 -15.25
C LEU A 40 10.58 -0.29 -14.78
N GLY A 41 10.94 -0.82 -13.60
CA GLY A 41 12.28 -0.67 -13.02
C GLY A 41 12.64 0.75 -12.61
N ARG A 42 11.65 1.60 -12.37
CA ARG A 42 11.81 2.98 -11.90
C ARG A 42 11.89 3.00 -10.38
N ARG A 43 12.71 3.90 -9.84
CA ARG A 43 12.81 4.14 -8.41
C ARG A 43 11.95 5.34 -8.05
N ALA A 44 11.04 5.18 -7.09
CA ALA A 44 10.31 6.30 -6.52
C ALA A 44 11.14 6.95 -5.41
N ASP A 45 11.09 8.28 -5.31
CA ASP A 45 11.77 9.04 -4.26
C ASP A 45 11.11 8.84 -2.88
N TYR A 46 9.81 8.52 -2.88
CA TYR A 46 9.02 8.31 -1.67
C TYR A 46 8.19 7.02 -1.78
N LEU A 47 7.98 6.36 -0.64
CA LEU A 47 7.09 5.21 -0.54
C LEU A 47 5.64 5.71 -0.43
N ASP A 48 4.79 5.24 -1.36
CA ASP A 48 3.35 5.56 -1.39
C ASP A 48 2.53 4.32 -1.74
N LEU A 49 1.93 3.69 -0.73
CA LEU A 49 1.26 2.40 -0.91
C LEU A 49 -0.25 2.60 -1.05
N ASP A 50 -0.78 2.31 -2.23
CA ASP A 50 -2.22 2.34 -2.50
C ASP A 50 -2.79 0.92 -2.48
N PHE A 51 -3.83 0.69 -1.67
CA PHE A 51 -4.51 -0.60 -1.58
C PHE A 51 -5.98 -0.52 -2.01
N VAL A 52 -6.42 -1.51 -2.76
CA VAL A 52 -7.84 -1.82 -2.95
C VAL A 52 -8.21 -2.98 -2.05
N LEU A 53 -9.19 -2.76 -1.18
CA LEU A 53 -9.71 -3.75 -0.24
C LEU A 53 -11.17 -4.06 -0.60
N PRO A 54 -11.63 -5.32 -0.41
CA PRO A 54 -13.00 -5.70 -0.72
C PRO A 54 -14.03 -4.99 0.17
N GLU A 55 -13.64 -4.67 1.40
CA GLU A 55 -14.48 -3.99 2.39
C GLU A 55 -13.63 -3.35 3.49
N GLY A 56 -14.23 -2.46 4.27
CA GLY A 56 -13.64 -1.94 5.51
C GLY A 56 -12.43 -1.02 5.35
N ALA A 57 -12.19 -0.46 4.16
CA ALA A 57 -10.97 0.30 3.86
C ALA A 57 -10.75 1.49 4.80
N VAL A 58 -11.79 2.27 5.09
CA VAL A 58 -11.71 3.41 6.02
C VAL A 58 -11.38 2.95 7.44
N ALA A 59 -12.01 1.86 7.91
CA ALA A 59 -11.80 1.34 9.25
C ALA A 59 -10.38 0.80 9.43
N ILE A 60 -9.88 0.06 8.45
CA ILE A 60 -8.51 -0.49 8.45
C ILE A 60 -7.48 0.63 8.39
N ALA A 61 -7.62 1.59 7.47
CA ALA A 61 -6.72 2.74 7.37
C ALA A 61 -6.67 3.54 8.68
N LYS A 62 -7.85 3.79 9.29
CA LYS A 62 -7.93 4.47 10.59
C LYS A 62 -7.25 3.68 11.70
N ALA A 63 -7.40 2.36 11.73
CA ALA A 63 -6.77 1.51 12.74
C ALA A 63 -5.24 1.52 12.60
N ILE A 64 -4.72 1.38 11.38
CA ILE A 64 -3.27 1.46 11.09
C ILE A 64 -2.74 2.84 11.50
N ALA A 65 -3.37 3.93 11.06
CA ALA A 65 -2.94 5.28 11.39
C ALA A 65 -2.95 5.53 12.91
N SER A 66 -3.99 5.07 13.60
CA SER A 66 -4.10 5.20 15.06
C SER A 66 -3.00 4.43 15.79
N TYR A 67 -2.71 3.20 15.36
CA TYR A 67 -1.68 2.35 15.95
C TYR A 67 -0.27 2.93 15.76
N HIS A 68 0.00 3.50 14.58
CA HIS A 68 1.29 4.08 14.24
C HIS A 68 1.43 5.57 14.57
N HIS A 69 0.43 6.18 15.22
CA HIS A 69 0.38 7.63 15.49
C HIS A 69 0.59 8.50 14.24
N ALA A 70 0.05 8.06 13.10
CA ALA A 70 0.13 8.74 11.82
C ALA A 70 -1.12 9.62 11.57
N GLY A 71 -1.02 10.49 10.57
CA GLY A 71 -2.18 11.22 10.06
C GLY A 71 -3.21 10.27 9.44
N PHE A 72 -4.49 10.64 9.52
CA PHE A 72 -5.60 9.94 8.86
C PHE A 72 -6.54 10.97 8.26
N VAL A 73 -6.90 10.77 7.00
CA VAL A 73 -7.79 11.62 6.22
C VAL A 73 -8.88 10.77 5.59
N LEU A 74 -10.13 11.04 5.96
CA LEU A 74 -11.29 10.50 5.25
C LEU A 74 -11.52 11.31 3.97
N LEU A 75 -11.41 10.65 2.81
CA LEU A 75 -11.55 11.31 1.51
C LEU A 75 -12.97 11.18 0.97
N ASP A 76 -13.55 9.98 1.05
CA ASP A 76 -14.91 9.70 0.60
C ASP A 76 -15.53 8.60 1.49
N ALA A 77 -16.52 8.96 2.29
CA ALA A 77 -17.19 8.03 3.20
C ALA A 77 -18.06 7.01 2.47
N GLU A 78 -18.77 7.44 1.41
CA GLU A 78 -19.69 6.58 0.66
C GLU A 78 -18.92 5.52 -0.13
N ARG A 79 -17.78 5.91 -0.72
CA ARG A 79 -16.92 5.01 -1.51
C ARG A 79 -15.84 4.31 -0.70
N GLN A 80 -15.79 4.53 0.62
CA GLN A 80 -14.80 3.96 1.52
C GLN A 80 -13.33 4.29 1.14
N ILE A 81 -13.04 5.56 0.88
CA ILE A 81 -11.70 6.03 0.51
C ILE A 81 -11.09 6.83 1.68
N ALA A 82 -9.88 6.45 2.08
CA ALA A 82 -9.10 7.12 3.12
C ALA A 82 -7.61 7.13 2.78
N ARG A 83 -6.85 8.02 3.41
CA ARG A 83 -5.39 8.14 3.33
C ARG A 83 -4.78 8.33 4.71
#